data_AF-A0A535H028-F1
#
_entry.id   AF-A0A535H028-F1
#
_cell.length_a   1.000
_cell.length_b   1.000
_cell.length_c   1.000
_cell.angle_alpha   90.00
_cell.angle_beta   90.00
_cell.angle_gamma   90.00
#
_symmetry.space_group_name_H-M   'P 1'
#
loop_
_entity.id
_entity.type
_entity.pdbx_description
1 polymer ?
#
loop_
_entity_poly.entity_id
_entity_poly.type
_entity_poly.pdbx_seq_one_letter_code
_entity_poly.pdbx_strand_id
1 'polypeptide(L)'
;MSRRLIALLILAVAVLTACGRATSTHPAAGGYRLFLEEGFSDGGQHITIRDSATGAIERELPIGTAAADWSRYYSVASVGGSARLTAIDPASGRTLNQTTIPAGYALPDLGYLGPTAGLSPNGQWLALTSQARAAGGVTTNFLVGSSSLTESFKTIHLNGDFAFDALSNDGQNLYLIQKMSDPNHYQVRLYQLGPAGG
;
A
#
# COMPACT_ATOMS: atom_id res chain seq x y z
N MET A 1 -61.56 2.27 -7.15
CA MET A 1 -60.50 1.42 -6.56
C MET A 1 -60.81 1.19 -5.09
N SER A 2 -60.91 -0.06 -4.64
CA SER A 2 -61.42 -0.38 -3.30
C SER A 2 -60.40 -0.04 -2.22
N ARG A 3 -60.85 0.51 -1.08
CA ARG A 3 -60.02 0.81 0.11
C ARG A 3 -59.22 -0.42 0.59
N ARG A 4 -59.67 -1.63 0.27
CA ARG A 4 -58.99 -2.90 0.59
C ARG A 4 -57.75 -3.14 -0.27
N LEU A 5 -57.77 -2.75 -1.55
CA LEU A 5 -56.61 -2.85 -2.45
C LEU A 5 -55.49 -1.86 -2.08
N ILE A 6 -55.86 -0.66 -1.62
CA ILE A 6 -54.89 0.35 -1.16
C ILE A 6 -54.22 -0.10 0.16
N ALA A 7 -54.97 -0.68 1.09
CA ALA A 7 -54.43 -1.20 2.35
C ALA A 7 -53.47 -2.38 2.15
N LEU A 8 -53.78 -3.28 1.20
CA LEU A 8 -52.90 -4.41 0.84
C LEU A 8 -51.60 -3.94 0.17
N LEU A 9 -51.64 -2.88 -0.65
CA LEU A 9 -50.45 -2.33 -1.27
C LEU A 9 -49.51 -1.64 -0.27
N ILE A 10 -50.06 -0.92 0.71
CA ILE A 10 -49.27 -0.25 1.76
C ILE A 10 -48.58 -1.28 2.68
N LEU A 11 -49.25 -2.39 2.99
CA LEU A 11 -48.65 -3.46 3.80
C LEU A 11 -47.53 -4.21 3.05
N ALA A 12 -47.66 -4.40 1.74
CA ALA A 12 -46.63 -5.03 0.91
C ALA A 12 -45.36 -4.17 0.77
N VAL A 13 -45.51 -2.84 0.69
CA VAL A 13 -44.37 -1.90 0.61
C VAL A 13 -43.61 -1.83 1.96
N ALA A 14 -44.29 -1.94 3.10
CA ALA A 14 -43.65 -1.91 4.41
C ALA A 14 -42.76 -3.15 4.69
N VAL A 15 -43.08 -4.31 4.09
CA VAL A 15 -42.27 -5.54 4.22
C VAL A 15 -41.02 -5.49 3.33
N LEU A 16 -41.05 -4.74 2.23
CA LEU A 16 -39.92 -4.60 1.31
C LEU A 16 -38.90 -3.52 1.73
N THR A 17 -39.24 -2.66 2.69
CA THR A 17 -38.31 -1.66 3.26
C THR A 17 -37.46 -2.19 4.42
N ALA A 18 -37.52 -3.49 4.74
CA ALA A 18 -36.52 -4.15 5.57
C ALA A 18 -35.22 -4.38 4.78
N CYS A 19 -34.73 -3.34 4.10
CA CYS A 19 -33.37 -3.31 3.58
C CYS A 19 -32.44 -3.55 4.77
N GLY A 20 -31.60 -4.58 4.62
CA GLY A 20 -30.83 -5.17 5.71
C GLY A 20 -30.21 -4.12 6.62
N ARG A 21 -30.66 -4.12 7.89
CA ARG A 21 -29.75 -3.71 8.95
C ARG A 21 -28.58 -4.67 8.83
N ALA A 22 -27.47 -4.19 8.29
CA ALA A 22 -26.18 -4.82 8.53
C ALA A 22 -26.09 -4.84 10.05
N THR A 23 -26.36 -6.00 10.66
CA THR A 23 -26.04 -6.23 12.05
C THR A 23 -24.56 -5.94 12.09
N SER A 24 -24.17 -4.79 12.65
CA SER A 24 -22.77 -4.55 12.96
C SER A 24 -22.46 -5.58 14.03
N THR A 25 -22.08 -6.79 13.61
CA THR A 25 -21.38 -7.71 14.47
C THR A 25 -20.15 -6.94 14.86
N HIS A 26 -20.17 -6.40 16.08
CA HIS A 26 -18.99 -5.80 16.65
C HIS A 26 -17.92 -6.90 16.53
N PRO A 27 -16.79 -6.64 15.85
CA PRO A 27 -15.69 -7.58 15.83
C PRO A 27 -15.42 -8.01 17.27
N ALA A 28 -15.06 -9.27 17.49
CA ALA A 28 -14.72 -9.71 18.84
C ALA A 28 -13.70 -8.71 19.43
N ALA A 29 -13.89 -8.27 20.67
CA ALA A 29 -13.07 -7.23 21.27
C ALA A 29 -11.58 -7.65 21.49
N GLY A 30 -11.17 -8.82 21.00
CA GLY A 30 -9.83 -9.36 21.13
C GLY A 30 -9.53 -10.43 20.09
N GLY A 31 -8.26 -10.86 20.06
CA GLY A 31 -7.74 -11.79 19.06
C GLY A 31 -7.29 -11.12 17.75
N TYR A 32 -7.41 -9.80 17.65
CA TYR A 32 -6.80 -9.02 16.58
C TYR A 32 -5.45 -8.45 17.00
N ARG A 33 -4.58 -8.26 16.02
CA ARG A 33 -3.34 -7.48 16.15
C ARG A 33 -3.53 -6.13 15.50
N LEU A 34 -3.05 -5.09 16.18
CA LEU A 34 -2.96 -3.74 15.64
C LEU A 34 -1.53 -3.51 15.17
N PHE A 35 -1.36 -3.09 13.93
CA PHE A 35 -0.08 -2.66 13.37
C PHE A 35 -0.10 -1.14 13.33
N LEU A 36 0.70 -0.51 14.19
CA LEU A 36 0.73 0.94 14.33
C LEU A 36 2.06 1.48 13.86
N GLU A 37 2.01 2.45 12.94
CA GLU A 37 3.18 3.23 12.57
C GLU A 37 3.46 4.28 13.63
N GLU A 38 4.67 4.25 14.19
CA GLU A 38 5.13 5.10 15.29
C GLU A 38 6.50 5.71 14.94
N GLY A 39 6.98 6.69 15.72
CA GLY A 39 8.32 7.28 15.52
C GLY A 39 8.41 8.37 14.43
N PHE A 40 7.27 9.00 14.07
CA PHE A 40 7.26 10.05 13.04
C PHE A 40 8.06 11.30 13.47
N SER A 41 8.07 11.63 14.76
CA SER A 41 8.66 12.87 15.31
C SER A 41 10.16 12.82 15.57
N ASP A 42 10.75 11.62 15.69
CA ASP A 42 12.16 11.42 16.06
C ASP A 42 12.99 10.78 14.94
N GLY A 43 12.39 10.54 13.77
CA GLY A 43 13.05 9.96 12.60
C GLY A 43 13.31 8.45 12.71
N GLY A 44 12.80 7.81 13.76
CA GLY A 44 12.91 6.38 14.02
C GLY A 44 11.65 5.62 13.66
N GLN A 45 11.05 5.90 12.49
CA GLN A 45 9.78 5.28 12.09
C GLN A 45 9.87 3.75 12.13
N HIS A 46 8.90 3.14 12.80
CA HIS A 46 8.78 1.70 12.97
C HIS A 46 7.32 1.30 13.12
N ILE A 47 7.05 0.00 13.05
CA ILE A 47 5.73 -0.56 13.31
C ILE A 47 5.75 -1.28 14.65
N THR A 48 4.82 -0.94 15.54
CA THR A 48 4.50 -1.77 16.71
C THR A 48 3.32 -2.67 16.39
N ILE A 49 3.45 -3.95 16.73
CA ILE A 49 2.37 -4.93 16.70
C ILE A 49 1.85 -5.06 18.12
N ARG A 50 0.57 -4.77 18.32
CA ARG A 50 -0.06 -4.76 19.64
C ARG A 50 -1.25 -5.71 19.69
N ASP A 51 -1.42 -6.39 20.81
CA ASP A 51 -2.65 -7.10 21.10
C ASP A 51 -3.80 -6.09 21.24
N SER A 52 -4.88 -6.28 20.47
CA SER A 52 -6.00 -5.34 20.42
C SER A 52 -6.78 -5.21 21.73
N ALA A 53 -6.75 -6.23 22.59
CA ALA A 53 -7.52 -6.24 23.84
C ALA A 53 -6.77 -5.56 24.99
N THR A 54 -5.45 -5.76 25.06
CA THR A 54 -4.59 -5.31 26.16
C THR A 54 -3.74 -4.10 25.80
N GLY A 55 -3.52 -3.84 24.51
CA GLY A 55 -2.59 -2.83 24.01
C GLY A 55 -1.11 -3.19 24.20
N ALA A 56 -0.82 -4.40 24.71
CA ALA A 56 0.53 -4.87 24.93
C ALA A 56 1.29 -5.01 23.61
N ILE A 57 2.54 -4.53 23.57
CA ILE A 57 3.42 -4.71 22.42
C ILE A 57 3.83 -6.17 22.36
N GLU A 58 3.48 -6.83 21.26
CA GLU A 58 3.89 -8.20 20.96
C GLU A 58 5.22 -8.22 20.17
N ARG A 59 5.45 -7.20 19.33
CA ARG A 59 6.59 -7.14 18.41
C ARG A 59 6.81 -5.74 17.85
N GLU A 60 8.02 -5.49 17.36
CA GLU A 60 8.36 -4.37 16.50
C GLU A 60 8.86 -4.85 15.12
N LEU A 61 8.48 -4.13 14.07
CA LEU A 61 9.00 -4.30 12.71
C LEU A 61 9.58 -2.97 12.20
N PRO A 62 10.54 -3.00 11.26
CA PRO A 62 10.95 -1.79 10.56
C PRO A 62 9.77 -1.15 9.83
N ILE A 63 9.85 0.16 9.54
CA ILE A 63 8.88 0.81 8.65
C ILE A 63 8.78 0.10 7.29
N GLY A 64 7.56 -0.01 6.77
CA GLY A 64 7.29 -0.89 5.64
C GLY A 64 5.81 -1.12 5.35
N THR A 65 5.56 -1.91 4.31
CA THR A 65 4.21 -2.12 3.76
C THR A 65 3.83 -3.59 3.79
N ALA A 66 2.59 -3.90 4.17
CA ALA A 66 2.06 -5.26 4.18
C ALA A 66 1.34 -5.59 2.88
N ALA A 67 1.43 -6.84 2.44
CA ALA A 67 0.49 -7.37 1.45
C ALA A 67 -0.94 -7.35 2.03
N ALA A 68 -1.95 -7.19 1.16
CA ALA A 68 -3.34 -7.08 1.58
C ALA A 68 -3.83 -8.30 2.38
N ASP A 69 -3.27 -9.49 2.10
CA ASP A 69 -3.56 -10.74 2.80
C ASP A 69 -2.66 -10.98 4.03
N TRP A 70 -1.78 -10.03 4.36
CA TRP A 70 -0.79 -10.11 5.44
C TRP A 70 0.15 -11.32 5.36
N SER A 71 0.29 -11.96 4.20
CA SER A 71 1.22 -13.09 4.02
C SER A 71 2.67 -12.64 4.04
N ARG A 72 2.94 -11.37 3.70
CA ARG A 72 4.28 -10.78 3.61
C ARG A 72 4.24 -9.31 4.01
N TYR A 73 5.36 -8.86 4.56
CA TYR A 73 5.64 -7.48 4.91
C TYR A 73 6.97 -7.06 4.30
N TYR A 74 7.06 -5.88 3.70
CA TYR A 74 8.25 -5.43 3.01
C TYR A 74 8.84 -4.21 3.69
N SER A 75 10.15 -4.20 3.87
CA SER A 75 10.90 -3.07 4.41
C SER A 75 12.15 -2.80 3.57
N VAL A 76 12.58 -1.55 3.52
CA VAL A 76 13.82 -1.14 2.87
C VAL A 76 14.76 -0.52 3.88
N ALA A 77 16.02 -0.98 3.90
CA ALA A 77 17.07 -0.45 4.77
C ALA A 77 18.31 -0.10 3.96
N SER A 78 18.93 1.05 4.23
CA SER A 78 20.21 1.44 3.63
C SER A 78 21.34 0.53 4.11
N VAL A 79 22.17 0.03 3.18
CA VAL A 79 23.31 -0.84 3.47
C VAL A 79 24.50 -0.43 2.59
N GLY A 80 25.48 0.26 3.19
CA GLY A 80 26.80 0.51 2.59
C GLY A 80 26.80 0.88 1.09
N GLY A 81 26.31 2.07 0.74
CA GLY A 81 26.26 2.52 -0.67
C GLY A 81 25.18 1.85 -1.54
N SER A 82 24.39 0.95 -0.96
CA SER A 82 23.21 0.31 -1.55
C SER A 82 22.03 0.34 -0.59
N ALA A 83 20.92 -0.31 -0.95
CA ALA A 83 19.84 -0.61 -0.01
C ALA A 83 19.44 -2.09 -0.11
N ARG A 84 18.82 -2.59 0.96
CA ARG A 84 18.30 -3.95 1.08
C ARG A 84 16.79 -3.87 1.12
N LEU A 85 16.14 -4.54 0.18
CA LEU A 85 14.71 -4.83 0.25
C LEU A 85 14.53 -6.20 0.89
N THR A 86 13.71 -6.28 1.93
CA THR A 86 13.47 -7.50 2.70
C THR A 86 11.98 -7.81 2.74
N ALA A 87 11.60 -9.03 2.39
CA ALA A 87 10.29 -9.61 2.66
C ALA A 87 10.35 -10.34 4.01
N ILE A 88 9.39 -10.06 4.89
CA ILE A 88 9.31 -10.48 6.28
C ILE A 88 7.96 -11.17 6.47
N ASP A 89 7.95 -12.25 7.24
CA ASP A 89 6.71 -12.84 7.77
C ASP A 89 6.21 -11.94 8.92
N PRO A 90 5.09 -11.22 8.78
CA PRO A 90 4.64 -10.28 9.79
C PRO A 90 4.21 -10.97 11.10
N ALA A 91 3.86 -12.27 11.07
CA ALA A 91 3.47 -13.00 12.27
C ALA A 91 4.69 -13.37 13.13
N SER A 92 5.78 -13.82 12.49
CA SER A 92 6.98 -14.31 13.18
C SER A 92 8.15 -13.34 13.20
N GLY A 93 8.13 -12.28 12.39
CA GLY A 93 9.24 -11.34 12.19
C GLY A 93 10.42 -11.93 11.40
N ARG A 94 10.28 -13.16 10.88
CA ARG A 94 11.37 -13.84 10.16
C ARG A 94 11.49 -13.30 8.74
N THR A 95 12.73 -13.08 8.29
CA THR A 95 13.02 -12.80 6.88
C THR A 95 12.63 -14.00 6.00
N LEU A 96 11.75 -13.76 5.03
CA LEU A 96 11.32 -14.73 4.03
C LEU A 96 12.20 -14.70 2.79
N ASN A 97 12.53 -13.50 2.31
CA ASN A 97 13.44 -13.29 1.18
C ASN A 97 14.05 -11.89 1.25
N GLN A 98 15.13 -11.65 0.53
CA GLN A 98 15.76 -10.33 0.45
C GLN A 98 16.56 -10.16 -0.84
N THR A 99 16.69 -8.92 -1.31
CA THR A 99 17.53 -8.58 -2.46
C THR A 99 18.23 -7.24 -2.26
N THR A 100 19.36 -7.05 -2.96
CA THR A 100 20.05 -5.75 -3.01
C THR A 100 19.39 -4.89 -4.08
N ILE A 101 19.15 -3.63 -3.75
CA ILE A 101 18.66 -2.60 -4.67
C ILE A 101 19.64 -1.41 -4.65
N PRO A 102 19.66 -0.56 -5.69
CA PRO A 102 20.48 0.65 -5.68
C PRO A 102 20.13 1.56 -4.49
N ALA A 103 21.11 2.32 -4.01
CA ALA A 103 20.87 3.30 -2.95
C ALA A 103 19.85 4.37 -3.38
N GLY A 104 19.11 4.90 -2.41
CA GLY A 104 18.11 5.95 -2.61
C GLY A 104 16.73 5.46 -3.05
N TYR A 105 16.56 4.18 -3.36
CA TYR A 105 15.23 3.59 -3.51
C TYR A 105 14.61 3.27 -2.14
N ALA A 106 13.33 3.55 -2.01
CA ALA A 106 12.50 3.25 -0.84
C ALA A 106 11.13 2.73 -1.29
N LEU A 107 10.33 2.25 -0.33
CA LEU A 107 8.90 2.05 -0.57
C LEU A 107 8.25 3.43 -0.82
N PRO A 108 7.33 3.56 -1.78
CA PRO A 108 6.58 4.80 -1.96
C PRO A 108 5.65 5.07 -0.77
N ASP A 109 5.28 6.33 -0.56
CA ASP A 109 4.31 6.72 0.49
C ASP A 109 3.02 7.25 -0.13
N LEU A 110 1.88 6.99 0.52
CA LEU A 110 0.58 7.55 0.11
C LEU A 110 0.37 8.95 0.69
N GLY A 111 1.01 9.95 0.06
CA GLY A 111 0.94 11.35 0.48
C GLY A 111 2.19 11.82 1.21
N TYR A 112 2.15 13.04 1.77
CA TYR A 112 3.35 13.67 2.36
C TYR A 112 3.82 13.00 3.66
N LEU A 113 2.90 12.41 4.43
CA LEU A 113 3.15 11.69 5.70
C LEU A 113 2.27 10.44 5.77
N GLY A 114 2.08 9.77 4.64
CA GLY A 114 1.22 8.60 4.55
C GLY A 114 1.96 7.31 4.86
N PRO A 115 1.22 6.21 5.09
CA PRO A 115 1.83 4.90 5.21
C PRO A 115 2.57 4.53 3.92
N THR A 116 3.61 3.73 4.06
CA THR A 116 4.32 3.17 2.91
C THR A 116 3.41 2.24 2.08
N ALA A 117 3.69 2.13 0.79
CA ALA A 117 2.89 1.48 -0.23
C ALA A 117 3.78 0.80 -1.28
N GLY A 118 3.25 0.61 -2.49
CA GLY A 118 3.98 0.06 -3.63
C GLY A 118 3.53 -1.33 -4.07
N LEU A 119 2.73 -2.04 -3.29
CA LEU A 119 2.20 -3.35 -3.68
C LEU A 119 1.00 -3.24 -4.61
N SER A 120 0.89 -4.18 -5.55
CA SER A 120 -0.37 -4.43 -6.27
C SER A 120 -1.43 -4.99 -5.31
N PRO A 121 -2.73 -4.83 -5.59
CA PRO A 121 -3.80 -5.33 -4.73
C PRO A 121 -3.73 -6.84 -4.42
N ASN A 122 -3.27 -7.65 -5.37
CA ASN A 122 -3.05 -9.09 -5.19
C ASN A 122 -1.70 -9.45 -4.53
N GLY A 123 -0.89 -8.46 -4.15
CA GLY A 123 0.40 -8.62 -3.50
C GLY A 123 1.50 -9.25 -4.35
N GLN A 124 1.28 -9.49 -5.65
CA GLN A 124 2.24 -10.18 -6.52
C GLN A 124 3.31 -9.27 -7.12
N TRP A 125 3.06 -7.96 -7.13
CA TRP A 125 3.97 -6.98 -7.72
C TRP A 125 4.29 -5.90 -6.72
N LEU A 126 5.53 -5.41 -6.79
CA LEU A 126 6.04 -4.37 -5.90
C LEU A 126 6.71 -3.27 -6.72
N ALA A 127 6.39 -2.03 -6.38
CA ALA A 127 7.07 -0.84 -6.84
C ALA A 127 7.91 -0.21 -5.71
N LEU A 128 9.12 0.22 -6.05
CA LEU A 128 9.95 1.10 -5.24
C LEU A 128 10.14 2.42 -5.98
N THR A 129 10.41 3.50 -5.25
CA THR A 129 10.65 4.81 -5.84
C THR A 129 11.95 5.43 -5.34
N SER A 130 12.58 6.23 -6.19
CA SER A 130 13.62 7.17 -5.81
C SER A 130 13.39 8.49 -6.52
N GLN A 131 13.74 9.59 -5.88
CA GLN A 131 13.62 10.92 -6.46
C GLN A 131 14.94 11.66 -6.33
N ALA A 132 15.35 12.34 -7.40
CA ALA A 132 16.46 13.27 -7.41
C ALA A 132 15.94 14.67 -7.75
N ARG A 133 16.28 15.66 -6.93
CA ARG A 133 15.95 17.07 -7.15
C ARG A 133 17.24 17.84 -7.42
N ALA A 134 17.33 18.50 -8.56
CA ALA A 134 18.48 19.32 -8.96
C ALA A 134 18.00 20.63 -9.60
N ALA A 135 18.92 21.56 -9.87
CA ALA A 135 18.59 22.83 -10.52
C ALA A 135 17.91 22.65 -11.89
N GLY A 136 18.17 21.53 -12.59
CA GLY A 136 17.54 21.17 -13.85
C GLY A 136 16.14 20.54 -13.75
N GLY A 137 15.60 20.37 -12.54
CA GLY A 137 14.28 19.79 -12.29
C GLY A 137 14.29 18.56 -11.39
N VAL A 138 13.15 17.87 -11.35
CA VAL A 138 12.96 16.63 -10.60
C VAL A 138 13.01 15.45 -11.56
N THR A 139 13.73 14.40 -11.19
CA THR A 139 13.66 13.09 -11.85
C THR A 139 13.13 12.09 -10.84
N THR A 140 12.14 11.32 -11.27
CA THR A 140 11.56 10.22 -10.48
C THR A 140 11.90 8.91 -11.17
N ASN A 141 12.43 7.96 -10.40
CA ASN A 141 12.67 6.61 -10.89
C ASN A 141 11.82 5.61 -10.12
N PHE A 142 11.44 4.54 -10.79
CA PHE A 142 10.77 3.39 -10.18
C PHE A 142 11.51 2.10 -10.49
N LEU A 143 11.50 1.19 -9.52
CA LEU A 143 11.75 -0.23 -9.75
C LEU A 143 10.43 -0.95 -9.63
N VAL A 144 10.06 -1.78 -10.61
CA VAL A 144 8.83 -2.59 -10.56
C VAL A 144 9.15 -4.04 -10.89
N GLY A 145 8.70 -4.97 -10.06
CA GLY A 145 8.99 -6.38 -10.25
C GLY A 145 8.14 -7.29 -9.37
N SER A 146 8.39 -8.59 -9.49
CA SER A 146 7.71 -9.59 -8.66
C SER A 146 8.02 -9.38 -7.19
N SER A 147 6.98 -9.40 -6.35
CA SER A 147 7.10 -9.27 -4.89
C SER A 147 7.72 -10.52 -4.25
N SER A 148 7.91 -11.61 -5.01
CA SER A 148 8.66 -12.79 -4.56
C SER A 148 10.13 -12.46 -4.26
N LEU A 149 10.66 -11.39 -4.87
CA LEU A 149 12.07 -10.97 -4.83
C LEU A 149 13.03 -11.98 -5.48
N THR A 150 12.54 -12.82 -6.39
CA THR A 150 13.35 -13.83 -7.10
C THR A 150 13.77 -13.39 -8.50
N GLU A 151 13.18 -12.32 -9.01
CA GLU A 151 13.41 -11.80 -10.35
C GLU A 151 13.98 -10.37 -10.29
N SER A 152 14.64 -9.96 -11.37
CA SER A 152 15.13 -8.60 -11.52
C SER A 152 13.97 -7.61 -11.67
N PHE A 153 14.11 -6.43 -11.07
CA PHE A 153 13.15 -5.34 -11.24
C PHE A 153 13.36 -4.65 -12.59
N LYS A 154 12.27 -4.24 -13.24
CA LYS A 154 12.29 -3.28 -14.34
C LYS A 154 12.53 -1.88 -13.79
N THR A 155 13.46 -1.15 -14.38
CA THR A 155 13.72 0.25 -14.05
C THR A 155 12.95 1.18 -14.96
N ILE A 156 12.29 2.19 -14.38
CA ILE A 156 11.55 3.23 -15.08
C ILE A 156 12.17 4.57 -14.71
N HIS A 157 12.44 5.40 -15.72
CA HIS A 157 13.03 6.73 -15.56
C HIS A 157 12.07 7.79 -16.09
N LEU A 158 11.65 8.72 -15.23
CA LEU A 158 10.71 9.77 -15.58
C LEU A 158 11.30 11.15 -15.28
N ASN A 159 11.21 12.04 -16.27
CA ASN A 159 11.51 13.46 -16.10
C ASN A 159 10.28 14.16 -15.51
N GLY A 160 10.34 14.54 -14.24
CA GLY A 160 9.26 15.19 -13.49
C GLY A 160 9.16 14.69 -12.04
N ASP A 161 8.34 15.38 -11.25
CA ASP A 161 7.98 14.98 -9.88
C ASP A 161 6.74 14.07 -9.95
N PHE A 162 6.99 12.77 -9.87
CA PHE A 162 5.94 11.75 -9.86
C PHE A 162 5.90 11.07 -8.49
N ALA A 163 4.70 10.74 -8.04
CA ALA A 163 4.47 9.86 -6.90
C ALA A 163 3.71 8.62 -7.36
N PHE A 164 3.93 7.51 -6.65
CA PHE A 164 3.15 6.29 -6.81
C PHE A 164 1.70 6.54 -6.41
N ASP A 165 0.76 5.98 -7.17
CA ASP A 165 -0.67 5.92 -6.81
C ASP A 165 -1.10 4.46 -6.65
N ALA A 166 -0.87 3.65 -7.69
CA ALA A 166 -1.25 2.23 -7.69
C ALA A 166 -0.44 1.40 -8.70
N LEU A 167 -0.50 0.08 -8.53
CA LEU A 167 0.05 -0.93 -9.44
C LEU A 167 -1.02 -1.97 -9.76
N SER A 168 -1.20 -2.31 -11.04
CA SER A 168 -2.19 -3.32 -11.44
C SER A 168 -1.77 -4.74 -11.02
N ASN A 169 -2.77 -5.62 -10.88
CA ASN A 169 -2.58 -7.02 -10.47
C ASN A 169 -1.73 -7.86 -11.45
N ASP A 170 -1.61 -7.42 -12.70
CA ASP A 170 -0.77 -8.04 -13.72
C ASP A 170 0.64 -7.42 -13.82
N GLY A 171 0.93 -6.39 -13.01
CA GLY A 171 2.23 -5.70 -12.99
C GLY A 171 2.52 -4.84 -14.22
N GLN A 172 1.54 -4.66 -15.13
CA GLN A 172 1.78 -3.99 -16.41
C GLN A 172 1.47 -2.49 -16.40
N ASN A 173 0.71 -2.02 -15.41
CA ASN A 173 0.23 -0.65 -15.33
C ASN A 173 0.61 -0.02 -13.99
N LEU A 174 1.45 1.01 -14.06
CA LEU A 174 1.80 1.86 -12.94
C LEU A 174 0.98 3.16 -13.06
N TYR A 175 0.16 3.43 -12.05
CA TYR A 175 -0.61 4.66 -11.93
C TYR A 175 0.17 5.66 -11.08
N LEU A 176 0.26 6.89 -11.55
CA LEU A 176 1.14 7.91 -11.01
C LEU A 176 0.41 9.23 -10.83
N ILE A 177 0.78 9.95 -9.77
CA ILE A 177 0.46 11.36 -9.58
C ILE A 177 1.64 12.19 -10.06
N GLN A 178 1.48 12.96 -11.13
CA GLN A 178 2.46 13.96 -11.54
C GLN A 178 2.14 15.29 -10.86
N LYS A 179 3.04 15.76 -9.99
CA LYS A 179 2.94 17.07 -9.36
C LYS A 179 3.40 18.13 -10.35
N MET A 180 2.57 19.15 -10.56
CA MET A 180 2.89 20.27 -11.43
C MET A 180 3.64 21.37 -10.65
N SER A 181 4.13 22.40 -11.34
CA SER A 181 4.81 23.53 -10.69
C SER A 181 3.90 24.32 -9.75
N ASP A 182 2.58 24.26 -9.96
CA ASP A 182 1.57 24.75 -9.03
C ASP A 182 1.32 23.69 -7.94
N PRO A 183 1.54 23.99 -6.65
CA PRO A 183 1.41 23.03 -5.55
C PRO A 183 0.05 22.34 -5.43
N ASN A 184 -1.02 22.97 -5.92
CA ASN A 184 -2.39 22.42 -5.84
C ASN A 184 -2.84 21.72 -7.13
N HIS A 185 -1.96 21.60 -8.12
CA HIS A 185 -2.28 20.99 -9.40
C HIS A 185 -1.45 19.73 -9.58
N TYR A 186 -2.14 18.61 -9.79
CA TYR A 186 -1.54 17.37 -10.21
C TYR A 186 -2.30 16.76 -11.38
N GLN A 187 -1.65 15.84 -12.08
CA GLN A 187 -2.28 15.04 -13.12
C GLN A 187 -2.07 13.56 -12.85
N VAL A 188 -3.13 12.77 -13.03
CA VAL A 188 -3.02 11.31 -12.97
C VAL A 188 -2.45 10.81 -14.30
N ARG A 189 -1.51 9.88 -14.23
CA ARG A 189 -0.86 9.26 -15.39
C ARG A 189 -0.93 7.76 -15.29
N LEU A 190 -1.04 7.14 -16.47
CA LEU A 190 -0.81 5.72 -16.65
C LEU A 190 0.54 5.54 -17.33
N TYR A 191 1.40 4.71 -16.74
CA TYR A 191 2.62 4.22 -17.37
C TYR A 191 2.49 2.72 -17.63
N GLN A 192 2.68 2.31 -18.89
CA GLN A 192 2.62 0.90 -19.30
C GLN A 192 4.03 0.31 -19.34
N LEU A 193 4.28 -0.76 -18.59
CA LEU A 193 5.59 -1.41 -18.47
C LEU A 193 5.92 -2.36 -19.64
N GLY A 194 4.93 -2.61 -20.51
CA GLY A 194 4.94 -3.71 -21.48
C GLY A 194 4.87 -5.08 -20.79
N PRO A 195 4.64 -6.16 -21.56
CA PRO A 195 4.61 -7.51 -21.00
C PRO A 195 5.90 -7.79 -20.22
N ALA A 196 5.78 -8.49 -19.08
CA ALA A 196 6.95 -9.09 -18.43
C ALA A 196 7.54 -10.09 -19.43
N GLY A 197 8.78 -9.87 -19.88
CA GLY A 197 9.46 -10.84 -20.73
C GLY A 197 9.59 -12.15 -19.97
N GLY A 198 9.18 -13.26 -20.60
CA GLY A 198 9.31 -14.61 -20.06
C GLY A 198 10.72 -15.17 -20.16
#